data_AF-A0A4Z0YLZ9-F1
#
_entry.id   AF-A0A4Z0YLZ9-F1
#
_cell.length_a   1.000
_cell.length_b   1.000
_cell.length_c   1.000
_cell.angle_alpha   90.00
_cell.angle_beta   90.00
_cell.angle_gamma   90.00
#
_symmetry.space_group_name_H-M   'P 1'
#
loop_
_entity.id
_entity.type
_entity.pdbx_description
1 polymer ?
#
loop_
_entity_poly.entity_id
_entity_poly.type
_entity_poly.pdbx_seq_one_letter_code
_entity_poly.pdbx_strand_id
1 'polypeptide(L)'
;MLRAYQSIWDIFDDVTTYDADECKRPAEINNDNAYRQSLPAGVMYTNPEQISEIGCPVLDANDDGLAPDPVDAECTLGTMPSYVVDVTSTAQVAEAVKFAAEHNLRLRIKNSGHDYSGRSSGAGALSIWTRHLTTTEAVSSFVPESCEKGSSHDVGAENRQVTIGGYTTTVGAAAYVLGGGGGAFGVTTRIWLKSYPALPAVNTVSGSVGCKDYESYSRLISNFVDNTVALCDLGHFGIWESAGAQLGMTLVNIIPYLSEEDIKTANETLADVQAVTAFIDVRVFGPWSGTTVAQNETNADADRNMTAAYGTTQYYNKK
;
A
#
# COMPACT_ATOMS: atom_id res chain seq x y z
N MET A 1 20.90 -18.44 -12.82
CA MET A 1 19.82 -19.42 -13.10
C MET A 1 18.52 -18.67 -12.88
N LEU A 2 17.73 -18.45 -13.95
CA LEU A 2 16.39 -17.86 -13.84
C LEU A 2 15.50 -18.88 -13.12
N ARG A 3 14.80 -18.48 -12.06
CA ARG A 3 13.71 -19.28 -11.48
C ARG A 3 12.43 -18.81 -12.14
N ALA A 4 11.84 -19.69 -12.96
CA ALA A 4 10.52 -19.48 -13.52
C ALA A 4 9.54 -20.30 -12.69
N TYR A 5 8.50 -19.65 -12.18
CA TYR A 5 7.37 -20.29 -11.53
C TYR A 5 6.24 -20.44 -12.54
N GLN A 6 5.55 -21.57 -12.55
CA GLN A 6 4.46 -21.79 -13.49
C GLN A 6 3.18 -21.08 -13.01
N SER A 7 3.01 -20.90 -11.69
CA SER A 7 1.91 -20.13 -11.12
C SER A 7 2.12 -19.72 -9.64
N ILE A 8 1.12 -19.05 -9.04
CA ILE A 8 0.96 -18.89 -7.57
C ILE A 8 0.94 -20.26 -6.85
N TRP A 9 0.70 -21.33 -7.59
CA TRP A 9 0.48 -22.68 -7.12
C TRP A 9 1.68 -23.61 -7.33
N ASP A 10 2.89 -23.11 -7.59
CA ASP A 10 4.11 -23.93 -7.40
C ASP A 10 4.27 -24.36 -5.91
N ILE A 11 3.47 -23.78 -5.00
CA ILE A 11 3.24 -24.26 -3.62
C ILE A 11 2.45 -25.60 -3.61
N PHE A 12 1.64 -25.84 -4.64
CA PHE A 12 0.75 -26.98 -4.83
C PHE A 12 1.14 -27.86 -6.04
N ASP A 13 2.32 -27.68 -6.64
CA ASP A 13 2.75 -28.42 -7.85
C ASP A 13 2.78 -29.96 -7.65
N ASP A 14 2.78 -30.44 -6.40
CA ASP A 14 2.68 -31.86 -6.03
C ASP A 14 1.29 -32.26 -5.45
N VAL A 15 0.33 -31.33 -5.37
CA VAL A 15 -0.97 -31.55 -4.72
C VAL A 15 -1.98 -32.05 -5.77
N THR A 16 -1.89 -33.33 -6.09
CA THR A 16 -2.85 -34.02 -6.97
C THR A 16 -4.18 -34.36 -6.28
N THR A 17 -4.28 -34.09 -4.98
CA THR A 17 -5.43 -34.38 -4.12
C THR A 17 -5.63 -33.27 -3.10
N TYR A 18 -6.87 -32.88 -2.82
CA TYR A 18 -7.21 -31.89 -1.80
C TYR A 18 -6.50 -32.16 -0.46
N ASP A 19 -5.91 -31.11 0.12
CA ASP A 19 -5.26 -31.12 1.43
C ASP A 19 -5.86 -30.00 2.29
N ALA A 20 -6.59 -30.40 3.34
CA ALA A 20 -7.27 -29.46 4.23
C ALA A 20 -6.29 -28.57 5.01
N ASP A 21 -5.12 -29.08 5.41
CA ASP A 21 -4.15 -28.31 6.18
C ASP A 21 -3.49 -27.24 5.31
N GLU A 22 -3.18 -27.57 4.05
CA GLU A 22 -2.65 -26.62 3.07
C GLU A 22 -3.70 -25.63 2.57
N CYS A 23 -4.98 -26.00 2.47
CA CYS A 23 -6.07 -25.11 2.04
C CYS A 23 -6.51 -24.12 3.13
N LYS A 24 -6.36 -24.48 4.41
CA LYS A 24 -6.84 -23.65 5.53
C LYS A 24 -6.21 -22.26 5.53
N ARG A 25 -4.88 -22.18 5.50
CA ARG A 25 -4.18 -20.88 5.62
C ARG A 25 -4.53 -19.95 4.44
N PRO A 26 -4.41 -20.36 3.17
CA PRO A 26 -4.84 -19.55 2.04
C PRO A 26 -6.30 -19.12 2.16
N ALA A 27 -7.22 -19.96 2.64
CA ALA A 27 -8.63 -19.61 2.83
C ALA A 27 -8.83 -18.48 3.87
N GLU A 28 -7.98 -18.41 4.91
CA GLU A 28 -8.04 -17.37 5.93
C GLU A 28 -7.42 -16.03 5.47
N ILE A 29 -6.35 -16.08 4.67
CA ILE A 29 -5.53 -14.89 4.35
C ILE A 29 -5.54 -14.51 2.87
N ASN A 30 -6.42 -15.08 2.04
CA ASN A 30 -6.44 -14.78 0.60
C ASN A 30 -6.72 -13.31 0.29
N ASN A 31 -7.38 -12.59 1.20
CA ASN A 31 -7.66 -11.17 1.06
C ASN A 31 -6.60 -10.28 1.75
N ASP A 32 -5.57 -10.88 2.37
CA ASP A 32 -4.48 -10.15 3.00
C ASP A 32 -3.48 -9.65 1.93
N ASN A 33 -3.32 -8.34 1.84
CA ASN A 33 -2.44 -7.73 0.85
C ASN A 33 -0.97 -8.13 1.01
N ALA A 34 -0.50 -8.38 2.24
CA ALA A 34 0.89 -8.75 2.49
C ALA A 34 1.19 -10.19 2.04
N TYR A 35 0.23 -11.09 2.19
CA TYR A 35 0.25 -12.43 1.59
C TYR A 35 0.18 -12.35 0.07
N ARG A 36 -0.78 -11.60 -0.48
CA ARG A 36 -0.99 -11.54 -1.95
C ARG A 36 0.22 -11.00 -2.72
N GLN A 37 0.95 -10.04 -2.15
CA GLN A 37 2.19 -9.56 -2.77
C GLN A 37 3.35 -10.55 -2.73
N SER A 38 3.33 -11.56 -1.84
CA SER A 38 4.39 -12.57 -1.74
C SER A 38 4.24 -13.69 -2.77
N LEU A 39 3.09 -13.76 -3.44
CA LEU A 39 2.76 -14.79 -4.39
C LEU A 39 3.26 -14.39 -5.79
N PRO A 40 3.96 -15.29 -6.53
CA PRO A 40 4.57 -14.96 -7.82
C PRO A 40 3.59 -14.36 -8.85
N ALA A 41 2.37 -14.88 -8.91
CA ALA A 41 1.33 -14.40 -9.83
C ALA A 41 0.21 -13.61 -9.13
N GLY A 42 0.13 -13.64 -7.79
CA GLY A 42 -0.96 -13.03 -7.02
C GLY A 42 -1.06 -11.51 -7.17
N VAL A 43 -2.31 -11.02 -7.11
CA VAL A 43 -2.73 -9.61 -7.30
C VAL A 43 -3.81 -9.20 -6.28
N MET A 44 -3.94 -7.92 -5.94
CA MET A 44 -4.76 -7.54 -4.77
C MET A 44 -6.23 -7.25 -5.10
N TYR A 45 -6.53 -6.62 -6.24
CA TYR A 45 -7.86 -6.05 -6.50
C TYR A 45 -8.56 -6.69 -7.69
N THR A 46 -7.98 -6.57 -8.88
CA THR A 46 -8.40 -7.38 -10.01
C THR A 46 -7.80 -8.75 -9.79
N ASN A 47 -8.48 -9.58 -9.00
CA ASN A 47 -8.10 -10.93 -8.58
C ASN A 47 -8.86 -11.98 -9.40
N PRO A 48 -8.59 -12.08 -10.71
CA PRO A 48 -9.34 -12.90 -11.66
C PRO A 48 -9.20 -14.39 -11.37
N GLU A 49 -8.14 -14.82 -10.68
CA GLU A 49 -8.03 -16.20 -10.22
C GLU A 49 -9.08 -16.55 -9.15
N GLN A 50 -9.67 -15.57 -8.45
CA GLN A 50 -10.80 -15.80 -7.56
C GLN A 50 -12.16 -15.82 -8.29
N ILE A 51 -12.20 -15.63 -9.61
CA ILE A 51 -13.45 -15.70 -10.37
C ILE A 51 -13.71 -17.16 -10.73
N SER A 52 -14.77 -17.75 -10.18
CA SER A 52 -15.13 -19.16 -10.34
C SER A 52 -15.29 -19.61 -11.81
N GLU A 53 -15.68 -18.71 -12.71
CA GLU A 53 -15.91 -19.02 -14.12
C GLU A 53 -14.63 -19.17 -14.95
N ILE A 54 -13.55 -18.50 -14.53
CA ILE A 54 -12.32 -18.37 -15.33
C ILE A 54 -11.06 -18.59 -14.51
N GLY A 55 -11.15 -19.04 -13.27
CA GLY A 55 -10.04 -19.05 -12.33
C GLY A 55 -9.96 -20.31 -11.50
N CYS A 56 -9.36 -20.18 -10.33
CA CYS A 56 -9.19 -21.21 -9.34
C CYS A 56 -9.33 -20.57 -7.96
N PRO A 57 -10.57 -20.23 -7.55
CA PRO A 57 -10.80 -19.54 -6.30
C PRO A 57 -10.43 -20.43 -5.12
N VAL A 58 -9.65 -19.89 -4.20
CA VAL A 58 -9.62 -20.44 -2.83
C VAL A 58 -10.87 -19.91 -2.14
N LEU A 59 -11.75 -20.83 -1.78
CA LEU A 59 -12.94 -20.49 -1.00
C LEU A 59 -12.55 -19.95 0.37
N ASP A 60 -13.39 -19.08 0.92
CA ASP A 60 -13.22 -18.60 2.29
C ASP A 60 -13.32 -19.77 3.27
N ALA A 61 -12.64 -19.65 4.41
CA ALA A 61 -12.72 -20.65 5.47
C ALA A 61 -14.16 -20.80 5.97
N ASN A 62 -14.53 -22.02 6.37
CA ASN A 62 -15.85 -22.28 6.93
C ASN A 62 -16.04 -21.51 8.26
N ASP A 63 -17.28 -21.20 8.62
CA ASP A 63 -17.62 -20.46 9.87
C ASP A 63 -17.14 -21.17 11.16
N ASP A 64 -16.77 -22.45 11.07
CA ASP A 64 -16.22 -23.27 12.15
C ASP A 64 -14.68 -23.20 12.27
N GLY A 65 -14.03 -22.41 11.42
CA GLY A 65 -12.57 -22.27 11.37
C GLY A 65 -11.85 -23.47 10.77
N LEU A 66 -12.57 -24.35 10.06
CA LEU A 66 -12.01 -25.43 9.27
C LEU A 66 -11.73 -24.98 7.83
N ALA A 67 -10.89 -25.76 7.15
CA ALA A 67 -10.65 -25.58 5.73
C ALA A 67 -11.95 -25.72 4.92
N PRO A 68 -12.10 -24.98 3.81
CA PRO A 68 -13.27 -25.10 2.95
C PRO A 68 -13.36 -26.51 2.35
N ASP A 69 -14.59 -27.00 2.15
CA ASP A 69 -14.80 -28.28 1.48
C ASP A 69 -14.25 -28.25 0.04
N PRO A 70 -13.72 -29.39 -0.47
CA PRO A 70 -13.25 -29.47 -1.84
C PRO A 70 -14.40 -29.23 -2.82
N VAL A 71 -14.15 -28.40 -3.83
CA VAL A 71 -15.10 -28.16 -4.92
C VAL A 71 -14.69 -29.02 -6.12
N ASP A 72 -15.67 -29.74 -6.69
CA ASP A 72 -15.50 -30.42 -7.97
C ASP A 72 -15.62 -29.41 -9.11
N ALA A 73 -14.53 -28.69 -9.39
CA ALA A 73 -14.44 -27.67 -10.43
C ALA A 73 -13.09 -27.74 -11.17
N GLU A 74 -13.08 -27.38 -12.45
CA GLU A 74 -11.85 -27.25 -13.21
C GLU A 74 -11.09 -25.98 -12.79
N CYS A 75 -9.95 -26.16 -12.15
CA CYS A 75 -9.02 -25.09 -11.80
C CYS A 75 -8.26 -24.62 -13.05
N THR A 76 -8.39 -23.35 -13.41
CA THR A 76 -7.62 -22.76 -14.53
C THR A 76 -6.82 -21.54 -14.09
N LEU A 77 -5.74 -21.23 -14.81
CA LEU A 77 -4.95 -20.01 -14.57
C LEU A 77 -5.74 -18.73 -14.87
N GLY A 78 -6.78 -18.81 -15.70
CA GLY A 78 -7.55 -17.65 -16.10
C GLY A 78 -6.73 -16.57 -16.76
N THR A 79 -6.75 -15.39 -16.15
CA THR A 79 -5.98 -14.24 -16.64
C THR A 79 -4.63 -14.06 -15.95
N MET A 80 -4.19 -15.05 -15.18
CA MET A 80 -2.84 -15.11 -14.63
C MET A 80 -1.79 -15.35 -15.72
N PRO A 81 -0.54 -14.89 -15.52
CA PRO A 81 0.57 -15.28 -16.38
C PRO A 81 0.80 -16.79 -16.33
N SER A 82 1.22 -17.38 -17.46
CA SER A 82 1.58 -18.80 -17.53
C SER A 82 2.95 -19.12 -16.95
N TYR A 83 3.81 -18.11 -16.86
CA TYR A 83 5.12 -18.21 -16.23
C TYR A 83 5.47 -16.89 -15.56
N VAL A 84 6.16 -16.96 -14.42
CA VAL A 84 6.66 -15.81 -13.67
C VAL A 84 8.16 -15.97 -13.49
N VAL A 85 8.94 -15.03 -14.00
CA VAL A 85 10.37 -14.93 -13.74
C VAL A 85 10.57 -14.11 -12.47
N ASP A 86 11.06 -14.78 -11.43
CA ASP A 86 11.48 -14.10 -10.21
C ASP A 86 12.89 -13.50 -10.40
N VAL A 87 12.96 -12.17 -10.49
CA VAL A 87 14.21 -11.45 -10.76
C VAL A 87 14.79 -10.83 -9.49
N THR A 88 16.07 -11.08 -9.27
CA THR A 88 16.87 -10.51 -8.17
C THR A 88 18.00 -9.61 -8.68
N SER A 89 18.12 -9.45 -10.01
CA SER A 89 19.13 -8.60 -10.65
C SER A 89 18.65 -7.97 -11.95
N THR A 90 19.28 -6.86 -12.34
CA THR A 90 19.07 -6.19 -13.64
C THR A 90 19.45 -7.09 -14.81
N ALA A 91 20.43 -7.98 -14.64
CA ALA A 91 20.85 -8.94 -15.66
C ALA A 91 19.73 -9.95 -15.98
N GLN A 92 19.06 -10.48 -14.95
CA GLN A 92 17.93 -11.40 -15.14
C GLN A 92 16.72 -10.70 -15.79
N VAL A 93 16.49 -9.42 -15.49
CA VAL A 93 15.47 -8.62 -16.19
C VAL A 93 15.79 -8.55 -17.68
N ALA A 94 17.03 -8.22 -18.04
CA ALA A 94 17.45 -8.13 -19.44
C ALA A 94 17.36 -9.50 -20.15
N GLU A 95 17.69 -10.59 -19.46
CA GLU A 95 17.58 -11.96 -19.99
C GLU A 95 16.11 -12.34 -20.24
N ALA A 96 15.21 -12.08 -19.28
CA ALA A 96 13.79 -12.36 -19.40
C ALA A 96 13.12 -11.56 -20.54
N VAL A 97 13.49 -10.29 -20.72
CA VAL A 97 13.00 -9.46 -21.83
C VAL A 97 13.47 -10.02 -23.18
N LYS A 98 14.75 -10.42 -23.30
CA LYS A 98 15.28 -11.03 -24.53
C LYS A 98 14.58 -12.34 -24.84
N PHE A 99 14.40 -13.20 -23.83
CA PHE A 99 13.68 -14.46 -23.97
C PHE A 99 12.24 -14.25 -24.44
N ALA A 100 11.52 -13.30 -23.85
CA ALA A 100 10.17 -12.96 -24.29
C ALA A 100 10.12 -12.51 -25.75
N ALA A 101 11.09 -11.67 -26.17
CA ALA A 101 11.18 -11.19 -27.54
C ALA A 101 11.52 -12.31 -28.54
N GLU A 102 12.49 -13.17 -28.21
CA GLU A 102 12.92 -14.30 -29.04
C GLU A 102 11.78 -15.30 -29.30
N HIS A 103 10.94 -15.53 -28.29
CA HIS A 103 9.82 -16.47 -28.35
C HIS A 103 8.46 -15.82 -28.62
N ASN A 104 8.42 -14.52 -28.94
CA ASN A 104 7.17 -13.77 -29.18
C ASN A 104 6.13 -13.91 -28.05
N LEU A 105 6.61 -13.87 -26.81
CA LEU A 105 5.77 -14.00 -25.62
C LEU A 105 5.21 -12.65 -25.20
N ARG A 106 3.95 -12.63 -24.78
CA ARG A 106 3.34 -11.46 -24.14
C ARG A 106 4.05 -11.20 -22.82
N LEU A 107 4.63 -10.00 -22.66
CA LEU A 107 5.30 -9.62 -21.42
C LEU A 107 4.36 -8.88 -20.46
N ARG A 108 4.42 -9.22 -19.17
CA ARG A 108 3.82 -8.47 -18.07
C ARG A 108 4.85 -8.15 -17.01
N ILE A 109 4.69 -7.03 -16.33
CA ILE A 109 5.58 -6.61 -15.23
C ILE A 109 4.74 -6.56 -13.96
N LYS A 110 5.16 -7.28 -12.93
CA LYS A 110 4.54 -7.24 -11.61
C LYS A 110 5.56 -6.81 -10.56
N ASN A 111 5.15 -5.90 -9.68
CA ASN A 111 5.84 -5.68 -8.41
C ASN A 111 5.01 -6.31 -7.27
N SER A 112 4.16 -5.54 -6.59
CA SER A 112 3.30 -6.07 -5.52
C SER A 112 1.96 -6.65 -5.99
N GLY A 113 1.51 -6.33 -7.21
CA GLY A 113 0.19 -6.74 -7.70
C GLY A 113 -0.97 -5.82 -7.27
N HIS A 114 -0.66 -4.61 -6.80
CA HIS A 114 -1.62 -3.59 -6.34
C HIS A 114 -2.36 -2.83 -7.49
N ASP A 115 -2.31 -3.33 -8.73
CA ASP A 115 -2.93 -2.63 -9.86
C ASP A 115 -4.45 -2.86 -9.90
N TYR A 116 -5.23 -1.79 -9.86
CA TYR A 116 -6.69 -1.84 -9.93
C TYR A 116 -7.25 -2.12 -11.33
N SER A 117 -6.41 -2.07 -12.36
CA SER A 117 -6.82 -2.21 -13.76
C SER A 117 -6.33 -3.52 -14.42
N GLY A 118 -5.73 -4.42 -13.64
CA GLY A 118 -5.20 -5.70 -14.12
C GLY A 118 -3.96 -5.61 -15.02
N ARG A 119 -3.26 -4.47 -15.09
CA ARG A 119 -2.09 -4.28 -15.97
C ARG A 119 -0.89 -5.13 -15.59
N SER A 120 -0.76 -5.51 -14.31
CA SER A 120 0.33 -6.36 -13.82
C SER A 120 0.08 -7.86 -13.98
N SER A 121 -1.00 -8.26 -14.67
CA SER A 121 -1.32 -9.66 -14.95
C SER A 121 -1.80 -9.83 -16.41
N GLY A 122 -1.91 -11.07 -16.87
CA GLY A 122 -2.44 -11.36 -18.20
C GLY A 122 -2.32 -12.82 -18.63
N ALA A 123 -3.41 -13.38 -19.14
CA ALA A 123 -3.47 -14.73 -19.67
C ALA A 123 -2.35 -14.98 -20.70
N GLY A 124 -1.70 -16.13 -20.59
CA GLY A 124 -0.66 -16.58 -21.52
C GLY A 124 0.64 -15.78 -21.46
N ALA A 125 0.78 -14.85 -20.51
CA ALA A 125 1.95 -13.99 -20.43
C ALA A 125 3.13 -14.65 -19.72
N LEU A 126 4.34 -14.20 -20.07
CA LEU A 126 5.51 -14.25 -19.21
C LEU A 126 5.51 -13.00 -18.31
N SER A 127 5.41 -13.18 -17.01
CA SER A 127 5.50 -12.10 -16.04
C SER A 127 6.93 -11.95 -15.54
N ILE A 128 7.46 -10.73 -15.48
CA ILE A 128 8.69 -10.41 -14.75
C ILE A 128 8.28 -9.84 -13.40
N TRP A 129 8.65 -10.55 -12.32
CA TRP A 129 8.31 -10.16 -10.96
C TRP A 129 9.47 -9.44 -10.28
N THR A 130 9.37 -8.11 -10.19
CA THR A 130 10.47 -7.22 -9.75
C THR A 130 10.52 -7.02 -8.23
N ARG A 131 9.71 -7.75 -7.45
CA ARG A 131 9.50 -7.50 -6.00
C ARG A 131 10.74 -7.69 -5.16
N HIS A 132 11.68 -8.53 -5.62
CA HIS A 132 12.94 -8.83 -4.94
C HIS A 132 14.10 -7.90 -5.32
N LEU A 133 13.86 -6.88 -6.16
CA LEU A 133 14.79 -5.78 -6.38
C LEU A 133 14.66 -4.74 -5.24
N THR A 134 15.07 -5.12 -4.03
CA THR A 134 14.81 -4.35 -2.79
C THR A 134 16.00 -3.54 -2.29
N THR A 135 17.14 -3.56 -2.98
CA THR A 135 18.34 -2.82 -2.55
C THR A 135 18.05 -1.33 -2.45
N THR A 136 18.25 -0.76 -1.27
CA THR A 136 18.15 0.66 -0.98
C THR A 136 19.50 1.22 -0.56
N GLU A 137 19.86 2.39 -1.07
CA GLU A 137 21.09 3.09 -0.74
C GLU A 137 20.79 4.58 -0.53
N ALA A 138 21.34 5.15 0.53
CA ALA A 138 21.32 6.59 0.74
C ALA A 138 22.47 7.21 -0.06
N VAL A 139 22.15 8.18 -0.93
CA VAL A 139 23.15 8.91 -1.70
C VAL A 139 23.12 10.37 -1.30
N SER A 140 24.19 10.82 -0.65
CA SER A 140 24.29 12.18 -0.13
C SER A 140 24.53 13.22 -1.20
N SER A 141 25.10 12.87 -2.34
CA SER A 141 25.41 13.82 -3.42
C SER A 141 24.92 13.29 -4.76
N PHE A 142 23.60 13.30 -4.95
CA PHE A 142 23.01 12.88 -6.22
C PHE A 142 23.16 13.98 -7.27
N VAL A 143 23.77 13.64 -8.40
CA VAL A 143 23.82 14.47 -9.60
C VAL A 143 23.25 13.63 -10.75
N PRO A 144 22.13 14.04 -11.38
CA PRO A 144 21.63 13.35 -12.56
C PRO A 144 22.69 13.31 -13.66
N GLU A 145 22.73 12.22 -14.43
CA GLU A 145 23.76 11.98 -15.45
C GLU A 145 23.86 13.08 -16.52
N SER A 146 22.77 13.80 -16.77
CA SER A 146 22.69 14.93 -17.71
C SER A 146 22.97 16.31 -17.09
N CYS A 147 23.29 16.40 -15.81
CA CYS A 147 23.58 17.66 -15.11
C CYS A 147 25.09 17.87 -14.91
N GLU A 148 25.53 19.13 -14.95
CA GLU A 148 26.91 19.48 -14.63
C GLU A 148 27.26 19.12 -13.18
N LYS A 149 28.49 18.64 -12.94
CA LYS A 149 29.04 18.36 -11.60
C LYS A 149 29.18 19.66 -10.80
N GLY A 150 28.09 20.15 -10.23
CA GLY A 150 28.01 21.39 -9.47
C GLY A 150 26.65 21.64 -8.84
N SER A 151 25.59 20.98 -9.33
CA SER A 151 24.25 20.98 -8.75
C SER A 151 24.02 19.78 -7.83
N SER A 152 25.02 19.38 -7.04
CA SER A 152 24.82 18.34 -6.02
C SER A 152 23.99 18.91 -4.88
N HIS A 153 22.80 18.36 -4.65
CA HIS A 153 22.09 18.59 -3.41
C HIS A 153 22.67 17.64 -2.36
N ASP A 154 23.27 18.21 -1.32
CA ASP A 154 23.80 17.46 -0.19
C ASP A 154 22.61 16.98 0.65
N VAL A 155 22.27 15.70 0.52
CA VAL A 155 21.22 15.04 1.32
C VAL A 155 21.94 14.26 2.41
N GLY A 156 22.38 14.96 3.45
CA GLY A 156 23.21 14.40 4.53
C GLY A 156 22.70 13.03 4.96
N ALA A 157 23.55 12.01 4.84
CA ALA A 157 23.23 10.59 5.06
C ALA A 157 23.03 10.24 6.55
N GLU A 158 22.54 11.19 7.35
CA GLU A 158 22.17 10.94 8.74
C GLU A 158 20.82 10.24 8.81
N ASN A 159 20.69 9.32 9.78
CA ASN A 159 19.67 8.27 9.91
C ASN A 159 18.21 8.74 10.12
N ARG A 160 17.83 9.93 9.67
CA ARG A 160 16.49 10.51 9.85
C ARG A 160 16.10 11.33 8.61
N GLN A 161 15.82 10.63 7.51
CA GLN A 161 15.29 11.22 6.29
C GLN A 161 13.87 10.71 6.01
N VAL A 162 13.05 11.53 5.36
CA VAL A 162 11.72 11.15 4.88
C VAL A 162 11.67 11.26 3.36
N THR A 163 10.88 10.38 2.73
CA THR A 163 10.57 10.45 1.30
C THR A 163 9.06 10.52 1.13
N ILE A 164 8.61 11.07 0.01
CA ILE A 164 7.20 11.04 -0.37
C ILE A 164 6.90 9.63 -0.89
N GLY A 165 5.84 9.02 -0.35
CA GLY A 165 5.37 7.69 -0.72
C GLY A 165 3.85 7.61 -0.72
N GLY A 166 3.31 6.48 -1.17
CA GLY A 166 1.89 6.19 -1.06
C GLY A 166 1.47 5.94 0.39
N TYR A 167 0.18 6.13 0.67
CA TYR A 167 -0.40 5.86 1.99
C TYR A 167 -0.35 4.36 2.35
N THR A 168 -0.64 3.48 1.39
CA THR A 168 -0.64 2.03 1.59
C THR A 168 0.77 1.46 1.46
N THR A 169 1.24 0.76 2.49
CA THR A 169 2.62 0.25 2.60
C THR A 169 2.98 -0.86 1.60
N THR A 170 2.00 -1.51 0.99
CA THR A 170 2.19 -2.56 -0.02
C THR A 170 2.34 -2.01 -1.44
N VAL A 171 2.22 -0.69 -1.65
CA VAL A 171 2.39 -0.06 -2.97
C VAL A 171 3.88 0.01 -3.33
N GLY A 172 4.24 -0.54 -4.49
CA GLY A 172 5.60 -0.47 -5.00
C GLY A 172 5.99 0.95 -5.43
N ALA A 173 7.07 1.50 -4.87
CA ALA A 173 7.52 2.88 -5.10
C ALA A 173 7.67 3.26 -6.58
N ALA A 174 8.20 2.37 -7.42
CA ALA A 174 8.42 2.64 -8.84
C ALA A 174 7.12 2.89 -9.63
N ALA A 175 6.03 2.18 -9.32
CA ALA A 175 4.78 2.34 -10.06
C ALA A 175 4.07 3.66 -9.72
N TYR A 176 4.20 4.13 -8.48
CA TYR A 176 3.62 5.38 -7.99
C TYR A 176 4.35 6.61 -8.52
N VAL A 177 5.69 6.63 -8.39
CA VAL A 177 6.50 7.84 -8.64
C VAL A 177 6.57 8.23 -10.12
N LEU A 178 6.36 7.28 -11.03
CA LEU A 178 6.49 7.53 -12.47
C LEU A 178 5.29 8.26 -13.10
N GLY A 179 4.21 8.53 -12.35
CA GLY A 179 3.09 9.40 -12.77
C GLY A 179 2.22 8.92 -13.95
N GLY A 180 2.68 7.94 -14.74
CA GLY A 180 1.97 7.34 -15.88
C GLY A 180 1.64 5.85 -15.72
N GLY A 181 1.99 5.25 -14.58
CA GLY A 181 1.90 3.81 -14.32
C GLY A 181 3.11 3.03 -14.86
N GLY A 182 3.69 2.18 -14.02
CA GLY A 182 4.85 1.35 -14.39
C GLY A 182 4.51 0.27 -15.43
N GLY A 183 5.50 -0.10 -16.25
CA GLY A 183 5.44 -1.31 -17.10
C GLY A 183 5.15 -1.12 -18.59
N ALA A 184 4.74 0.08 -19.05
CA ALA A 184 4.47 0.32 -20.47
C ALA A 184 5.71 0.73 -21.30
N PHE A 185 6.62 1.51 -20.70
CA PHE A 185 7.78 2.07 -21.38
C PHE A 185 9.07 1.27 -21.17
N GLY A 186 9.07 0.37 -20.20
CA GLY A 186 10.22 -0.46 -19.84
C GLY A 186 10.07 -1.09 -18.47
N VAL A 187 11.06 -1.92 -18.11
CA VAL A 187 11.15 -2.54 -16.78
C VAL A 187 11.99 -1.64 -15.88
N THR A 188 11.37 -1.05 -14.87
CA THR A 188 12.08 -0.21 -13.90
C THR A 188 12.82 -1.08 -12.90
N THR A 189 14.15 -0.98 -12.87
CA THR A 189 15.00 -1.76 -11.97
C THR A 189 15.58 -0.94 -10.81
N ARG A 190 15.59 0.39 -10.95
CA ARG A 190 16.05 1.34 -9.94
C ARG A 190 15.39 2.69 -10.18
N ILE A 191 15.09 3.39 -9.09
CA ILE A 191 14.66 4.79 -9.10
C ILE A 191 15.50 5.56 -8.07
N TRP A 192 15.71 6.84 -8.34
CA TRP A 192 16.30 7.78 -7.39
C TRP A 192 15.17 8.64 -6.82
N LEU A 193 14.97 8.57 -5.51
CA LEU A 193 13.96 9.39 -4.83
C LEU A 193 14.65 10.50 -4.07
N LYS A 194 14.13 11.72 -4.23
CA LYS A 194 14.55 12.83 -3.38
C LYS A 194 14.05 12.57 -1.97
N SER A 195 14.97 12.50 -1.03
CA SER A 195 14.67 12.50 0.39
C SER A 195 14.82 13.90 0.99
N TYR A 196 14.18 14.10 2.12
CA TYR A 196 14.13 15.35 2.88
C TYR A 196 14.60 15.09 4.31
N PRO A 197 15.12 16.10 5.02
CA PRO A 197 15.37 15.99 6.45
C PRO A 197 14.10 15.53 7.19
N ALA A 198 14.28 14.79 8.29
CA ALA A 198 13.15 14.43 9.14
C ALA A 198 12.39 15.68 9.61
N LEU A 199 11.08 15.52 9.67
CA LEU A 199 10.17 16.54 10.16
C LEU A 199 10.42 16.77 11.67
N PRO A 200 10.57 18.03 12.13
CA PRO A 200 10.63 18.34 13.57
C PRO A 200 9.44 17.80 14.37
N ALA A 201 8.23 17.89 13.82
CA ALA A 201 7.02 17.36 14.43
C ALA A 201 5.96 17.04 13.38
N VAL A 202 4.98 16.22 13.77
CA VAL A 202 3.77 15.94 13.02
C VAL A 202 2.59 15.95 13.98
N ASN A 203 1.57 16.77 13.70
CA ASN A 203 0.29 16.68 14.41
C ASN A 203 -0.72 15.89 13.57
N THR A 204 -1.67 15.25 14.25
CA THR A 204 -2.77 14.54 13.61
C THR A 204 -4.10 14.99 14.22
N VAL A 205 -5.07 15.33 13.39
CA VAL A 205 -6.46 15.59 13.75
C VAL A 205 -7.32 14.53 13.09
N SER A 206 -7.89 13.63 13.88
CA SER A 206 -8.71 12.53 13.37
C SER A 206 -10.02 12.39 14.13
N GLY A 207 -11.09 12.01 13.43
CA GLY A 207 -12.39 11.78 14.07
C GLY A 207 -13.46 11.39 13.06
N SER A 208 -14.65 11.11 13.58
CA SER A 208 -15.82 10.76 12.78
C SER A 208 -16.99 11.70 13.05
N VAL A 209 -17.77 11.93 12.01
CA VAL A 209 -18.97 12.78 12.02
C VAL A 209 -20.12 11.95 11.49
N GLY A 210 -21.15 11.77 12.31
CA GLY A 210 -22.41 11.16 11.91
C GLY A 210 -23.43 12.22 11.53
N CYS A 211 -24.29 11.90 10.57
CA CYS A 211 -25.38 12.74 10.10
C CYS A 211 -26.73 12.08 10.40
N LYS A 212 -27.72 12.91 10.74
CA LYS A 212 -29.08 12.46 11.04
C LYS A 212 -29.88 12.02 9.80
N ASP A 213 -29.53 12.56 8.63
CA ASP A 213 -30.25 12.39 7.37
C ASP A 213 -29.32 12.65 6.17
N TYR A 214 -29.80 12.29 4.97
CA TYR A 214 -29.07 12.47 3.72
C TYR A 214 -28.83 13.94 3.37
N GLU A 215 -29.70 14.86 3.78
CA GLU A 215 -29.51 16.29 3.55
C GLU A 215 -28.29 16.81 4.34
N SER A 216 -28.20 16.44 5.62
CA SER A 216 -27.07 16.79 6.48
C SER A 216 -25.77 16.13 5.99
N TYR A 217 -25.85 14.90 5.49
CA TYR A 217 -24.72 14.18 4.92
C TYR A 217 -24.21 14.81 3.62
N SER A 218 -25.10 15.16 2.69
CA SER A 218 -24.75 15.87 1.45
C SER A 218 -24.10 17.22 1.74
N ARG A 219 -24.67 17.98 2.70
CA ARG A 219 -24.07 19.25 3.16
C ARG A 219 -22.69 19.06 3.78
N LEU A 220 -22.49 18.01 4.59
CA LEU A 220 -21.19 17.69 5.18
C LEU A 220 -20.12 17.49 4.10
N ILE A 221 -20.43 16.69 3.07
CA ILE A 221 -19.51 16.43 1.96
C ILE A 221 -19.21 17.72 1.20
N SER A 222 -20.24 18.44 0.74
CA SER A 222 -20.05 19.67 -0.05
C SER A 222 -19.19 20.69 0.70
N ASN A 223 -19.49 20.92 1.98
CA ASN A 223 -18.71 21.86 2.77
C ASN A 223 -17.26 21.39 2.97
N PHE A 224 -17.00 20.09 3.16
CA PHE A 224 -15.63 19.60 3.29
C PHE A 224 -14.85 19.76 1.99
N VAL A 225 -15.48 19.47 0.84
CA VAL A 225 -14.90 19.68 -0.50
C VAL A 225 -14.59 21.17 -0.72
N ASP A 226 -15.56 22.05 -0.47
CA ASP A 226 -15.42 23.51 -0.66
C ASP A 226 -14.30 24.11 0.20
N ASN A 227 -14.04 23.50 1.38
CA ASN A 227 -13.06 23.97 2.34
C ASN A 227 -11.73 23.19 2.31
N THR A 228 -11.57 22.23 1.42
CA THR A 228 -10.32 21.43 1.33
C THR A 228 -9.11 22.31 1.03
N VAL A 229 -9.26 23.32 0.16
CA VAL A 229 -8.17 24.25 -0.16
C VAL A 229 -7.74 25.05 1.07
N ALA A 230 -8.70 25.56 1.86
CA ALA A 230 -8.40 26.31 3.08
C ALA A 230 -7.66 25.45 4.13
N LEU A 231 -8.01 24.16 4.26
CA LEU A 231 -7.26 23.22 5.09
C LEU A 231 -5.82 23.04 4.58
N CYS A 232 -5.63 22.88 3.27
CA CYS A 232 -4.29 22.76 2.68
C CYS A 232 -3.45 24.03 2.86
N ASP A 233 -4.05 25.21 2.73
CA ASP A 233 -3.37 26.50 2.95
C ASP A 233 -2.89 26.66 4.41
N LEU A 234 -3.56 25.99 5.36
CA LEU A 234 -3.16 25.90 6.77
C LEU A 234 -2.13 24.78 7.04
N GLY A 235 -1.71 24.04 6.02
CA GLY A 235 -0.74 22.95 6.12
C GLY A 235 -1.34 21.59 6.49
N HIS A 236 -2.67 21.43 6.41
CA HIS A 236 -3.34 20.16 6.67
C HIS A 236 -3.43 19.32 5.39
N PHE A 237 -2.97 18.08 5.49
CA PHE A 237 -3.05 17.06 4.42
C PHE A 237 -3.67 15.81 5.00
N GLY A 238 -4.56 15.13 4.28
CA GLY A 238 -5.26 14.02 4.91
C GLY A 238 -6.12 13.21 3.97
N ILE A 239 -6.76 12.22 4.58
CA ILE A 239 -7.76 11.39 3.94
C ILE A 239 -9.05 11.60 4.73
N TRP A 240 -10.15 11.73 3.99
CA TRP A 240 -11.47 11.59 4.55
C TRP A 240 -12.23 10.55 3.74
N GLU A 241 -13.00 9.74 4.44
CA GLU A 241 -13.80 8.67 3.87
C GLU A 241 -15.24 8.92 4.28
N SER A 242 -16.15 8.87 3.31
CA SER A 242 -17.57 9.02 3.58
C SER A 242 -18.30 7.73 3.25
N ALA A 243 -19.24 7.33 4.10
CA ALA A 243 -19.97 6.09 3.95
C ALA A 243 -21.48 6.39 3.98
N GLY A 244 -22.09 6.36 2.79
CA GLY A 244 -23.50 6.76 2.62
C GLY A 244 -24.48 5.89 3.40
N ALA A 245 -24.19 4.60 3.58
CA ALA A 245 -25.02 3.69 4.36
C ALA A 245 -25.04 4.05 5.86
N GLN A 246 -23.95 4.64 6.36
CA GLN A 246 -23.80 5.09 7.74
C GLN A 246 -24.12 6.58 7.92
N LEU A 247 -24.43 7.28 6.82
CA LEU A 247 -24.62 8.72 6.77
C LEU A 247 -23.52 9.46 7.54
N GLY A 248 -22.26 9.19 7.22
CA GLY A 248 -21.16 9.74 8.01
C GLY A 248 -19.86 9.85 7.26
N MET A 249 -18.91 10.53 7.89
CA MET A 249 -17.56 10.75 7.39
C MET A 249 -16.55 10.52 8.50
N THR A 250 -15.44 9.87 8.18
CA THR A 250 -14.25 9.81 9.02
C THR A 250 -13.16 10.62 8.36
N LEU A 251 -12.39 11.36 9.13
CA LEU A 251 -11.27 12.16 8.65
C LEU A 251 -10.01 11.88 9.45
N VAL A 252 -8.87 11.94 8.76
CA VAL A 252 -7.53 11.91 9.32
C VAL A 252 -6.72 12.98 8.60
N ASN A 253 -6.53 14.11 9.27
CA ASN A 253 -5.66 15.18 8.83
C ASN A 253 -4.31 15.07 9.54
N ILE A 254 -3.25 15.24 8.79
CA ILE A 254 -1.85 15.20 9.18
C ILE A 254 -1.26 16.58 8.87
N ILE A 255 -0.55 17.14 9.84
CA ILE A 255 0.07 18.45 9.76
C ILE A 255 1.58 18.26 10.00
N PRO A 256 2.38 18.12 8.93
CA PRO A 256 3.82 18.06 9.06
C PRO A 256 4.41 19.45 9.28
N TYR A 257 5.27 19.61 10.29
CA TYR A 257 6.03 20.85 10.49
C TYR A 257 7.41 20.72 9.86
N LEU A 258 7.89 21.80 9.22
CA LEU A 258 9.22 21.86 8.60
C LEU A 258 10.23 22.65 9.46
N SER A 259 9.75 23.39 10.47
CA SER A 259 10.53 24.18 11.42
C SER A 259 9.99 23.98 12.82
N GLU A 260 10.85 24.04 13.84
CA GLU A 260 10.44 24.00 15.25
C GLU A 260 9.62 25.24 15.66
N GLU A 261 9.88 26.39 15.01
CA GLU A 261 9.21 27.66 15.32
C GLU A 261 7.73 27.68 14.91
N ASP A 262 7.36 26.84 13.94
CA ASP A 262 6.00 26.77 13.38
C ASP A 262 5.12 25.74 14.10
N ILE A 263 5.68 24.98 15.05
CA ILE A 263 4.96 23.89 15.72
C ILE A 263 3.81 24.45 16.55
N LYS A 264 2.58 24.12 16.15
CA LYS A 264 1.38 24.41 16.92
C LYS A 264 1.12 23.33 17.96
N THR A 265 0.56 23.72 19.09
CA THR A 265 0.00 22.79 20.06
C THR A 265 -1.19 22.02 19.47
N ALA A 266 -1.58 20.91 20.12
CA ALA A 266 -2.76 20.15 19.70
C ALA A 266 -4.05 21.00 19.69
N ASN A 267 -4.19 21.93 20.64
CA ASN A 267 -5.36 22.80 20.72
C ASN A 267 -5.40 23.84 19.60
N GLU A 268 -4.26 24.45 19.26
CA GLU A 268 -4.15 25.40 18.14
C GLU A 268 -4.43 24.68 16.80
N THR A 269 -3.87 23.49 16.62
CA THR A 269 -4.11 22.66 15.42
C THR A 269 -5.59 22.26 15.30
N LEU A 270 -6.23 21.94 16.43
CA LEU A 270 -7.66 21.64 16.45
C LEU A 270 -8.50 22.87 16.15
N ALA A 271 -8.12 24.04 16.67
CA ALA A 271 -8.83 25.30 16.42
C ALA A 271 -8.82 25.67 14.93
N ASP A 272 -7.72 25.44 14.22
CA ASP A 272 -7.62 25.64 12.77
C ASP A 272 -8.63 24.76 12.01
N VAL A 273 -8.67 23.45 12.33
CA VAL A 273 -9.64 22.55 11.72
C VAL A 273 -11.06 22.97 12.06
N GLN A 274 -11.34 23.32 13.31
CA GLN A 274 -12.66 23.77 13.75
C GLN A 274 -13.10 25.07 13.09
N ALA A 275 -12.18 26.01 12.83
CA ALA A 275 -12.50 27.26 12.13
C ALA A 275 -12.98 26.96 10.70
N VAL A 276 -12.37 25.98 10.05
CA VAL A 276 -12.73 25.56 8.70
C VAL A 276 -13.95 24.63 8.69
N THR A 277 -14.12 23.80 9.71
CA THR A 277 -15.24 22.86 9.86
C THR A 277 -16.36 23.37 10.77
N ALA A 278 -16.46 24.68 11.00
CA ALA A 278 -17.43 25.28 11.92
C ALA A 278 -18.90 24.99 11.54
N PHE A 279 -19.13 24.57 10.29
CA PHE A 279 -20.43 24.11 9.80
C PHE A 279 -20.87 22.74 10.36
N ILE A 280 -19.96 22.00 11.02
CA ILE A 280 -20.25 20.74 11.70
C ILE A 280 -20.77 21.06 13.11
N ASP A 281 -22.09 21.20 13.24
CA ASP A 281 -22.78 21.51 14.51
C ASP A 281 -22.87 20.29 15.46
N VAL A 282 -22.04 19.28 15.23
CA VAL A 282 -21.95 18.06 16.05
C VAL A 282 -20.58 18.08 16.71
N ARG A 283 -20.54 17.83 18.03
CA ARG A 283 -19.29 17.63 18.75
C ARG A 283 -18.49 16.55 18.02
N VAL A 284 -17.34 16.93 17.46
CA VAL A 284 -16.41 15.96 16.91
C VAL A 284 -15.91 15.11 18.09
N PHE A 285 -16.27 13.83 18.09
CA PHE A 285 -15.79 12.87 19.07
C PHE A 285 -14.70 12.04 18.39
N GLY A 286 -13.48 12.11 18.91
CA GLY A 286 -12.35 11.31 18.46
C GLY A 286 -11.34 11.15 19.59
N PRO A 287 -10.52 10.09 19.59
CA PRO A 287 -9.39 9.97 20.50
C PRO A 287 -8.35 11.01 20.09
N TRP A 288 -8.33 12.13 20.79
CA TRP A 288 -7.37 13.22 20.56
C TRP A 288 -6.04 12.85 21.21
N SER A 289 -4.92 13.09 20.53
CA SER A 289 -3.59 12.87 21.12
C SER A 289 -3.40 13.74 22.35
N GLY A 290 -3.44 13.03 23.48
CA GLY A 290 -3.33 13.39 24.88
C GLY A 290 -3.62 12.11 25.67
N THR A 291 -2.90 11.02 25.35
CA THR A 291 -3.21 9.68 25.85
C THR A 291 -2.96 9.56 27.35
N THR A 292 -3.93 8.99 28.08
CA THR A 292 -3.75 8.60 29.48
C THR A 292 -2.89 7.33 29.58
N VAL A 293 -2.29 7.07 30.76
CA VAL A 293 -1.42 5.89 31.01
C VAL A 293 -2.13 4.57 30.65
N ALA A 294 -3.43 4.45 30.93
CA ALA A 294 -4.22 3.25 30.60
C ALA A 294 -4.40 3.01 29.08
N GLN A 295 -4.44 4.07 28.28
CA GLN A 295 -4.52 3.97 26.81
C GLN A 295 -3.15 3.69 26.17
N ASN A 296 -2.06 4.15 26.80
CA ASN A 296 -0.71 3.70 26.43
C ASN A 296 -0.52 2.20 26.71
N GLU A 297 -1.16 1.63 27.73
CA GLU A 297 -1.12 0.19 27.98
C GLU A 297 -1.89 -0.61 26.92
N THR A 298 -3.05 -0.13 26.46
CA THR A 298 -3.79 -0.76 25.35
C THR A 298 -3.06 -0.63 24.01
N ASN A 299 -2.47 0.54 23.72
CA ASN A 299 -1.65 0.73 22.52
C ASN A 299 -0.34 -0.07 22.60
N ALA A 300 0.25 -0.20 23.78
CA ALA A 300 1.40 -1.08 24.00
C ALA A 300 1.02 -2.56 23.92
N ASP A 301 -0.21 -2.96 24.26
CA ASP A 301 -0.70 -4.33 24.02
C ASP A 301 -0.98 -4.60 22.55
N ALA A 302 -1.52 -3.61 21.82
CA ALA A 302 -1.63 -3.68 20.37
C ALA A 302 -0.24 -3.75 19.70
N ASP A 303 0.71 -2.94 20.18
CA ASP A 303 2.10 -2.91 19.70
C ASP A 303 2.89 -4.18 20.11
N ARG A 304 2.63 -4.74 21.30
CA ARG A 304 3.17 -6.05 21.74
C ARG A 304 2.60 -7.19 20.91
N ASN A 305 1.31 -7.17 20.59
CA ASN A 305 0.67 -8.17 19.73
C ASN A 305 1.17 -8.05 18.28
N MET A 306 1.38 -6.83 17.78
CA MET A 306 1.94 -6.58 16.46
C MET A 306 3.43 -6.93 16.38
N THR A 307 4.22 -6.63 17.42
CA THR A 307 5.63 -6.99 17.51
C THR A 307 5.82 -8.50 17.65
N ALA A 308 4.93 -9.18 18.38
CA ALA A 308 4.91 -10.63 18.51
C ALA A 308 4.48 -11.34 17.21
N ALA A 309 3.65 -10.71 16.38
CA ALA A 309 3.19 -11.25 15.11
C ALA A 309 4.11 -10.92 13.91
N TYR A 310 4.83 -9.78 13.94
CA TYR A 310 5.49 -9.22 12.74
C TYR A 310 6.94 -8.73 12.94
N GLY A 311 7.50 -8.80 14.15
CA GLY A 311 8.86 -8.29 14.43
C GLY A 311 8.93 -6.78 14.67
N THR A 312 10.07 -6.31 15.21
CA THR A 312 10.25 -5.00 15.83
C THR A 312 9.99 -3.82 14.89
N THR A 313 8.97 -3.02 15.22
CA THR A 313 8.73 -1.70 14.62
C THR A 313 9.03 -0.64 15.68
N GLN A 314 10.10 0.13 15.51
CA GLN A 314 10.39 1.26 16.41
C GLN A 314 9.56 2.47 16.01
N TYR A 315 8.48 2.75 16.75
CA TYR A 315 7.83 4.05 16.71
C TYR A 315 8.54 5.01 17.68
N TYR A 316 9.25 5.99 17.13
CA TYR A 316 9.79 7.10 17.92
C TYR A 316 8.70 8.14 18.16
N ASN A 317 7.98 8.00 19.27
CA ASN A 317 7.27 9.12 19.87
C ASN A 317 8.06 9.55 21.11
N LYS A 318 8.91 10.57 20.97
CA LYS A 318 9.45 11.29 22.12
C LYS A 318 8.91 12.71 22.08
N LYS A 319 8.36 13.08 23.24
CA LYS A 319 7.92 14.40 23.66
C LYS A 319 8.78 15.53 23.11
#